data_AF-A0A2U2AEZ6-F1
#
_entry.id   AF-A0A2U2AEZ6-F1
#
_cell.length_a   1.000
_cell.length_b   1.000
_cell.length_c   1.000
_cell.angle_alpha   90.00
_cell.angle_beta   90.00
_cell.angle_gamma   90.00
#
_symmetry.space_group_name_H-M   'P 1'
#
loop_
_entity.id
_entity.type
_entity.pdbx_description
1 polymer ?
#
loop_
_entity_poly.entity_id
_entity_poly.type
_entity_poly.pdbx_seq_one_letter_code
_entity_poly.pdbx_strand_id
1 'polypeptide(L)'
;MKIREILGVLMMVLLLAGCMSAAPNYINGRYYMAGDSDCKRGSVNQYGNLNCYNSKGEYTGSRRPISEMQAKAWYDSQNSSSGSSGGSYNPPRQTFCNNIAGTVICNSF
;
A
#
# COMPACT_ATOMS: atom_id res chain seq x y z
N MET A 1 -13.17 1.51 37.28
CA MET A 1 -13.25 2.02 35.88
C MET A 1 -14.49 1.44 35.23
N LYS A 2 -15.38 2.28 34.69
CA LYS A 2 -16.70 1.85 34.17
C LYS A 2 -16.51 1.24 32.77
N ILE A 3 -17.13 0.09 32.51
CA ILE A 3 -17.13 -0.61 31.20
C ILE A 3 -17.47 0.29 30.01
N ARG A 4 -18.27 1.33 30.24
CA ARG A 4 -18.67 2.34 29.25
C ARG A 4 -17.50 3.18 28.74
N GLU A 5 -16.53 3.47 29.62
CA GLU A 5 -15.31 4.22 29.28
C GLU A 5 -14.36 3.36 28.43
N ILE A 6 -14.25 2.07 28.77
CA ILE A 6 -13.40 1.12 28.04
C ILE A 6 -13.92 0.92 26.61
N LEU A 7 -15.25 0.83 26.43
CA LEU A 7 -15.87 0.68 25.11
C LEU A 7 -15.62 1.89 24.20
N GLY A 8 -15.66 3.11 24.77
CA GLY A 8 -15.39 4.35 24.04
C GLY A 8 -13.96 4.43 23.52
N VAL A 9 -12.98 4.08 24.36
CA VAL A 9 -11.56 4.06 23.98
C VAL A 9 -11.28 2.99 22.92
N LEU A 10 -11.91 1.82 23.01
CA LEU A 10 -11.74 0.74 22.03
C LEU A 10 -12.22 1.13 20.63
N MET A 11 -13.36 1.81 20.53
CA MET A 11 -13.90 2.30 19.25
C MET A 11 -13.01 3.39 18.64
N MET A 12 -12.38 4.24 19.45
CA MET A 12 -11.48 5.27 18.97
C MET A 12 -10.18 4.68 18.40
N VAL A 13 -9.63 3.61 19.00
CA VAL A 13 -8.42 2.93 18.50
C VAL A 13 -8.67 2.21 17.18
N LEU A 14 -9.87 1.67 16.95
CA LEU A 14 -10.25 1.00 15.70
C LEU A 14 -10.28 1.96 14.49
N LEU A 15 -10.54 3.25 14.71
CA LEU A 15 -10.57 4.27 13.65
C LEU A 15 -9.17 4.69 13.19
N LEU A 16 -8.12 4.49 14.00
CA LEU A 16 -6.74 4.82 13.60
C LEU A 16 -6.07 3.74 12.74
N ALA A 17 -6.64 2.54 12.63
CA ALA A 17 -6.02 1.41 11.91
C ALA A 17 -6.28 1.41 10.39
N GLY A 18 -6.96 2.41 9.83
CA GLY A 18 -7.61 2.28 8.51
C GLY A 18 -7.01 3.02 7.31
N CYS A 19 -6.04 3.94 7.46
CA CYS A 19 -5.58 4.72 6.30
C CYS A 19 -4.38 4.07 5.61
N MET A 20 -4.59 2.87 5.09
CA MET A 20 -3.61 2.16 4.29
C MET A 20 -3.71 2.66 2.85
N SER A 21 -2.93 3.69 2.52
CA SER A 21 -3.01 4.34 1.21
C SER A 21 -2.20 3.58 0.16
N ALA A 22 -2.75 3.47 -1.05
CA ALA A 22 -2.08 2.82 -2.17
C ALA A 22 -0.77 3.54 -2.50
N ALA A 23 0.32 2.79 -2.67
CA ALA A 23 1.64 3.33 -2.99
C ALA A 23 2.19 2.72 -4.30
N PRO A 24 3.03 3.46 -5.05
CA PRO A 24 3.77 2.90 -6.17
C PRO A 24 4.60 1.69 -5.75
N ASN A 25 4.46 0.60 -6.49
CA ASN A 25 5.18 -0.66 -6.28
C ASN A 25 5.67 -1.18 -7.61
N TYR A 26 6.95 -1.56 -7.67
CA TYR A 26 7.55 -2.10 -8.88
C TYR A 26 7.30 -3.61 -8.97
N ILE A 27 6.51 -4.02 -9.96
CA ILE A 27 6.03 -5.38 -10.14
C ILE A 27 6.22 -5.75 -11.61
N ASN A 28 6.91 -6.84 -11.89
CA ASN A 28 7.05 -7.38 -13.24
C ASN A 28 7.50 -6.34 -14.30
N GLY A 29 8.44 -5.47 -13.92
CA GLY A 29 9.01 -4.45 -14.81
C GLY A 29 8.24 -3.12 -14.89
N ARG A 30 7.12 -2.96 -14.17
CA ARG A 30 6.27 -1.76 -14.22
C ARG A 30 5.85 -1.30 -12.83
N TYR A 31 5.52 -0.02 -12.69
CA TYR A 31 4.99 0.51 -11.44
C TYR A 31 3.47 0.38 -11.40
N TYR A 32 2.92 -0.05 -10.25
CA TYR A 32 1.49 -0.11 -9.99
C TYR A 32 1.21 0.50 -8.63
N MET A 33 0.04 1.13 -8.47
CA MET A 33 -0.40 1.51 -7.13
C MET A 33 -0.95 0.26 -6.43
N ALA A 34 -0.29 -0.20 -5.38
CA ALA A 34 -0.64 -1.41 -4.63
C ALA A 34 -0.33 -1.24 -3.14
N GLY A 35 -0.76 -2.20 -2.32
CA GLY A 35 -0.46 -2.22 -0.88
C GLY A 35 -1.56 -1.71 0.04
N ASP A 36 -2.65 -1.17 -0.50
CA ASP A 36 -3.87 -0.86 0.26
C ASP A 36 -4.72 -2.12 0.52
N SER A 37 -5.83 -1.96 1.24
CA SER A 37 -6.74 -3.06 1.60
C SER A 37 -7.30 -3.82 0.40
N ASP A 38 -7.48 -3.14 -0.73
CA ASP A 38 -8.03 -3.75 -1.93
C ASP A 38 -6.95 -4.46 -2.74
N CYS A 39 -5.68 -4.04 -2.62
CA CYS A 39 -4.56 -4.60 -3.38
C CYS A 39 -3.43 -5.11 -2.48
N LYS A 40 -3.79 -5.90 -1.46
CA LYS A 40 -2.81 -6.61 -0.61
C LYS A 40 -2.12 -7.75 -1.32
N ARG A 41 -2.81 -8.41 -2.24
CA ARG A 41 -2.27 -9.42 -3.12
C ARG A 41 -2.55 -9.01 -4.55
N GLY A 42 -1.66 -9.36 -5.48
CA GLY A 42 -1.92 -9.07 -6.87
C GLY A 42 -1.23 -10.00 -7.84
N SER A 43 -1.76 -10.09 -9.06
CA SER A 43 -1.13 -10.84 -10.15
C SER A 43 -1.23 -10.03 -11.42
N VAL A 44 -0.14 -9.97 -12.18
CA VAL A 44 -0.17 -9.29 -13.48
C VAL A 44 -0.89 -10.19 -14.49
N ASN A 45 -1.92 -9.66 -15.14
CA ASN A 45 -2.67 -10.36 -16.16
C ASN A 45 -2.01 -10.22 -17.55
N GLN A 46 -2.54 -10.95 -18.54
CA GLN A 46 -2.03 -10.94 -19.93
C GLN A 46 -2.01 -9.55 -20.59
N TYR A 47 -2.84 -8.62 -20.12
CA TYR A 47 -2.90 -7.24 -20.62
C TYR A 47 -1.90 -6.31 -19.91
N GLY A 48 -1.09 -6.84 -18.99
CA GLY A 48 -0.14 -6.08 -18.20
C GLY A 48 -0.78 -5.23 -17.10
N ASN A 49 -2.02 -5.51 -16.70
CA ASN A 49 -2.66 -4.88 -15.55
C ASN A 49 -2.48 -5.75 -14.30
N LEU A 50 -2.44 -5.13 -13.13
CA LEU A 50 -2.37 -5.81 -11.85
C LEU A 50 -3.79 -6.14 -11.37
N ASN A 51 -4.18 -7.41 -11.42
CA ASN A 51 -5.37 -7.89 -10.74
C ASN A 51 -5.09 -7.83 -9.23
N CYS A 52 -5.91 -7.10 -8.49
CA CYS A 52 -5.79 -6.90 -7.05
C CYS A 52 -6.76 -7.83 -6.31
N TYR A 53 -6.28 -8.31 -5.17
CA TYR A 53 -7.01 -9.16 -4.26
C TYR A 53 -6.82 -8.66 -2.83
N ASN A 54 -7.89 -8.74 -2.04
CA ASN A 54 -7.83 -8.40 -0.62
C ASN A 54 -7.12 -9.50 0.19
N SER A 55 -7.04 -9.34 1.51
CA SER A 55 -6.41 -10.33 2.41
C SER A 55 -7.06 -11.72 2.38
N LYS A 56 -8.35 -11.80 2.01
CA LYS A 56 -9.11 -13.05 1.87
C LYS A 56 -8.89 -13.72 0.51
N GLY A 57 -8.15 -13.08 -0.40
CA GLY A 57 -7.95 -13.57 -1.77
C GLY A 57 -9.13 -13.28 -2.70
N GLU A 58 -10.07 -12.44 -2.29
CA GLU A 58 -11.20 -12.03 -3.13
C GLU A 58 -10.74 -10.94 -4.10
N TYR A 59 -11.15 -11.06 -5.36
CA TYR A 59 -10.85 -10.05 -6.39
C TYR A 59 -11.55 -8.73 -6.05
N THR A 60 -10.81 -7.63 -6.08
CA THR A 60 -11.32 -6.28 -5.76
C THR A 60 -11.30 -5.36 -6.97
N GLY A 61 -10.48 -5.66 -7.98
CA GLY A 61 -10.34 -4.84 -9.17
C GLY A 61 -9.02 -5.06 -9.89
N SER A 62 -8.83 -4.34 -10.99
CA SER A 62 -7.60 -4.37 -11.77
C SER A 62 -7.02 -2.96 -11.88
N ARG A 63 -5.71 -2.83 -11.66
CA ARG A 63 -5.00 -1.55 -11.71
C ARG A 63 -4.05 -1.49 -12.90
N ARG A 64 -4.09 -0.37 -13.60
CA ARG A 64 -3.19 -0.10 -14.72
C ARG A 64 -1.81 0.27 -14.18
N PRO A 65 -0.73 -0.05 -14.92
CA PRO A 65 0.57 0.43 -14.56
C PRO A 65 0.61 1.97 -14.67
N ILE A 66 1.30 2.60 -13.73
CA ILE A 66 1.65 4.02 -13.79
C ILE A 66 3.01 4.19 -14.44
N SER A 67 3.27 5.36 -15.00
CA SER A 67 4.58 5.66 -15.56
C SER A 67 5.62 5.85 -14.45
N GLU A 68 6.90 5.69 -14.79
CA GLU A 68 8.01 5.97 -13.88
C GLU A 68 8.00 7.42 -13.39
N MET A 69 7.65 8.37 -14.27
CA MET A 69 7.48 9.77 -13.89
C MET A 69 6.35 9.96 -12.86
N GLN A 70 5.24 9.24 -12.99
CA GLN A 70 4.14 9.28 -12.02
C GLN A 70 4.53 8.67 -10.68
N ALA A 71 5.26 7.54 -10.71
CA ALA A 71 5.78 6.92 -9.49
C ALA A 71 6.76 7.88 -8.78
N LYS A 72 7.69 8.48 -9.53
CA LYS A 72 8.63 9.45 -8.99
C LYS A 72 7.94 10.70 -8.43
N ALA A 73 6.99 11.27 -9.16
CA ALA A 73 6.21 12.42 -8.68
C ALA A 73 5.45 12.11 -7.38
N TRP A 74 4.91 10.89 -7.24
CA TRP A 74 4.27 10.45 -5.99
C TRP A 74 5.27 10.37 -4.84
N TYR A 75 6.45 9.78 -5.05
CA TYR A 75 7.48 9.70 -4.00
C TYR A 75 7.98 11.10 -3.61
N ASP A 76 8.18 11.98 -4.59
CA ASP A 76 8.61 13.36 -4.36
C ASP A 76 7.53 14.14 -3.56
N SER A 77 6.23 13.93 -3.83
CA SER A 77 5.14 14.61 -3.12
C SER A 77 4.96 14.11 -1.68
N GLN A 78 5.23 12.83 -1.40
CA GLN A 78 5.20 12.29 -0.04
C GLN A 78 6.34 12.85 0.82
N ASN A 79 7.49 13.16 0.19
CA ASN A 79 8.66 13.66 0.88
C ASN A 79 8.59 15.16 1.25
N SER A 80 7.67 15.92 0.64
CA SER A 80 7.45 17.34 0.98
C SER A 80 6.71 17.57 2.31
N SER A 81 6.49 16.54 3.12
CA SER A 81 5.70 16.60 4.36
C SER A 81 6.44 16.15 5.62
N SER A 82 7.69 16.58 5.86
CA SER A 82 8.23 16.82 7.22
C SER A 82 9.64 17.39 7.15
N GLY A 83 9.92 18.41 7.96
CA GLY A 83 11.18 19.14 7.95
C GLY A 83 12.42 18.33 8.36
N SER A 84 13.57 18.86 7.94
CA SER A 84 14.91 18.73 8.50
C SER A 84 15.34 17.37 9.07
N SER A 85 16.22 16.67 8.36
CA SER A 85 17.55 16.24 8.83
C SER A 85 18.16 15.24 7.84
N GLY A 86 19.44 15.46 7.50
CA GLY A 86 20.19 14.56 6.63
C GLY A 86 20.21 13.12 7.17
N GLY A 87 19.92 12.16 6.31
CA GLY A 87 19.99 10.74 6.67
C GLY A 87 19.23 9.89 5.66
N SER A 88 19.96 8.95 5.06
CA SER A 88 19.53 7.71 4.40
C SER A 88 18.05 7.59 4.02
N TYR A 89 17.78 7.48 2.72
CA TYR A 89 16.51 7.09 2.11
C TYR A 89 15.83 5.97 2.93
N ASN A 90 14.78 6.30 3.68
CA ASN A 90 13.96 5.33 4.39
C ASN A 90 12.52 5.58 3.96
N PRO A 91 12.05 4.91 2.90
CA PRO A 91 10.74 5.21 2.35
C PRO A 91 9.64 4.93 3.39
N PRO A 92 8.57 5.74 3.40
CA PRO A 92 7.55 5.72 4.46
C PRO A 92 6.96 4.31 4.58
N ARG A 93 6.96 3.74 5.80
CA ARG A 93 6.48 2.38 6.16
C ARG A 93 6.12 1.54 4.93
N GLN A 94 7.18 1.08 4.26
CA GLN A 94 7.04 0.53 2.92
C GLN A 94 6.15 -0.68 2.98
N THR A 95 5.04 -0.62 2.26
CA THR A 95 4.35 -1.84 1.91
C THR A 95 5.31 -2.63 1.01
N PHE A 96 6.00 -3.61 1.58
CA PHE A 96 6.91 -4.47 0.84
C PHE A 96 6.05 -5.45 0.04
N CYS A 97 5.90 -5.15 -1.25
CA CYS A 97 5.30 -6.04 -2.22
C CYS A 97 6.37 -6.99 -2.76
N ASN A 98 6.42 -8.20 -2.22
CA ASN A 98 7.29 -9.26 -2.73
C ASN A 98 6.61 -9.95 -3.91
N ASN A 99 7.35 -10.17 -4.99
CA ASN A 99 6.91 -11.01 -6.11
C ASN A 99 7.37 -12.45 -5.88
N ILE A 100 6.43 -13.36 -5.64
CA ILE A 100 6.67 -14.78 -5.46
C ILE A 100 5.94 -15.52 -6.59
N ALA A 101 6.70 -16.01 -7.58
CA ALA A 101 6.19 -16.82 -8.69
C ALA A 101 4.96 -16.20 -9.41
N GLY A 102 5.00 -14.89 -9.69
CA GLY A 102 3.91 -14.19 -10.39
C GLY A 102 2.80 -13.66 -9.48
N THR A 103 2.80 -14.05 -8.20
CA THR A 103 1.91 -13.49 -7.17
C THR A 103 2.66 -12.44 -6.37
N VAL A 104 2.14 -11.23 -6.35
CA VAL A 104 2.60 -10.12 -5.52
C VAL A 104 1.91 -10.20 -4.17
N ILE A 105 2.68 -10.21 -3.10
CA ILE A 105 2.18 -10.14 -1.73
C ILE A 105 2.75 -8.89 -1.09
N CYS A 106 1.85 -7.96 -0.79
CA CYS A 106 2.14 -6.69 -0.18
C CYS A 106 1.93 -6.79 1.33
N ASN A 107 3.03 -6.83 2.08
CA ASN A 107 3.01 -6.78 3.53
C ASN A 107 3.30 -5.35 3.98
N SER A 108 2.50 -4.86 4.89
CA SER A 108 2.72 -3.55 5.50
C SER A 108 2.90 -3.77 6.98
N PHE A 109 4.09 -3.42 7.45
CA PHE A 109 4.50 -3.53 8.84
C PHE A 109 4.08 -2.30 9.61
#